data_AF-A0A9E5AMW7-F1
#
_entry.id   AF-A0A9E5AMW7-F1
#
_cell.length_a   1.000
_cell.length_b   1.000
_cell.length_c   1.000
_cell.angle_alpha   90.00
_cell.angle_beta   90.00
_cell.angle_gamma   90.00
#
_symmetry.space_group_name_H-M   'P 1'
#
loop_
_entity.id
_entity.type
_entity.pdbx_description
1 polymer ?
#
loop_
_entity_poly.entity_id
_entity_poly.type
_entity_poly.pdbx_seq_one_letter_code
_entity_poly.pdbx_strand_id
1 'polypeptide(L)'
;MGRQIWRLCSAVNPPATQSEPPNLPAVVVPLVETVRQLTSAASKALRGHLARTRRLIANLDDDLQRTGAAEQLQLSAEVLKTHLPQVAKGLSQVVLAVPWLPGQTVTIGLRPELSAHDNLRHIFQRAKGLARGALIAAERRDKALTRLAELEHCLLAHGALVQRAQQWQAAKDGSFEPTERPRTILRDAQNWQLGLAALGVVPVGTQPAVERQPAVVKAKVPKGVDVFVSPAGAIVYAGRNAAANDVVVTRLLRGRDLWFHLRDGRGAHVVLRCGSAPPTEAEKHACAVLCAHLSGVAKGDYAEITVCFGKNVRKVKGAPAGSVYTGGGSSLRVVVAAVTVDGFYARRHGATTERSASSS
;
A
#
# COMPACT_ATOMS: atom_id res chain seq x y z
N MET A 1 -9.46 21.62 -0.10
CA MET A 1 -8.49 20.51 -0.19
C MET A 1 -7.92 20.26 1.20
N GLY A 2 -7.90 19.00 1.65
CA GLY A 2 -7.30 18.62 2.94
C GLY A 2 -8.29 18.41 4.10
N ARG A 3 -9.24 17.48 3.95
CA ARG A 3 -10.04 16.96 5.06
C ARG A 3 -9.91 15.44 5.13
N GLN A 4 -9.62 14.97 6.35
CA GLN A 4 -9.85 13.63 6.91
C GLN A 4 -8.79 12.53 6.69
N ILE A 5 -7.72 12.59 7.52
CA ILE A 5 -6.93 11.40 7.92
C ILE A 5 -7.05 11.12 9.44
N TRP A 6 -7.99 11.75 10.15
CA TRP A 6 -8.13 11.54 11.60
C TRP A 6 -9.55 11.14 11.97
N ARG A 7 -9.73 9.84 12.28
CA ARG A 7 -10.82 9.28 13.10
C ARG A 7 -10.66 7.75 13.28
N LEU A 8 -9.62 7.31 13.99
CA LEU A 8 -9.57 5.92 14.53
C LEU A 8 -8.81 5.84 15.88
N CYS A 9 -8.97 6.84 16.74
CA CYS A 9 -8.68 6.73 18.17
C CYS A 9 -9.78 7.47 18.93
N SER A 10 -10.90 6.80 19.24
CA SER A 10 -11.72 7.04 20.44
C SER A 10 -13.05 6.27 20.41
N ALA A 11 -13.20 5.45 21.45
CA ALA A 11 -14.39 5.29 22.29
C ALA A 11 -15.43 4.19 22.02
N VAL A 12 -15.66 3.44 23.12
CA VAL A 12 -16.88 2.78 23.65
C VAL A 12 -17.22 1.34 23.20
N ASN A 13 -17.16 0.45 24.19
CA ASN A 13 -17.64 -0.94 24.26
C ASN A 13 -19.18 -1.03 24.29
N PRO A 14 -19.79 -2.09 23.73
CA PRO A 14 -20.93 -2.76 24.37
C PRO A 14 -20.78 -4.30 24.44
N PRO A 15 -21.62 -5.02 25.23
CA PRO A 15 -21.23 -6.25 25.90
C PRO A 15 -21.34 -7.54 25.06
N ALA A 16 -20.70 -8.57 25.60
CA ALA A 16 -20.48 -9.89 25.03
C ALA A 16 -21.77 -10.69 24.76
N THR A 17 -21.77 -11.44 23.65
CA THR A 17 -22.49 -12.72 23.54
C THR A 17 -21.52 -13.79 23.03
N GLN A 18 -21.43 -14.87 23.79
CA GLN A 18 -20.48 -15.96 23.65
C GLN A 18 -20.90 -16.92 22.53
N SER A 19 -19.94 -17.31 21.67
CA SER A 19 -19.88 -18.64 21.08
C SER A 19 -18.41 -18.95 20.76
N GLU A 20 -17.90 -20.04 21.33
CA GLU A 20 -16.49 -20.41 21.34
C GLU A 20 -15.92 -20.63 19.93
N PRO A 21 -14.69 -20.14 19.63
CA PRO A 21 -14.01 -20.46 18.38
C PRO A 21 -13.15 -21.75 18.52
N PRO A 22 -12.95 -22.48 17.42
CA PRO A 22 -12.26 -23.76 17.44
C PRO A 22 -10.74 -23.61 17.65
N ASN A 23 -10.24 -24.57 18.43
CA ASN A 23 -8.88 -24.90 18.86
C ASN A 23 -7.72 -24.35 17.98
N LEU A 24 -6.91 -23.46 18.56
CA LEU A 24 -5.62 -23.02 18.03
C LEU A 24 -4.56 -24.13 18.27
N PRO A 25 -3.61 -24.35 17.35
CA PRO A 25 -2.63 -25.42 17.47
C PRO A 25 -1.73 -25.24 18.71
N ALA A 26 -1.55 -26.33 19.46
CA ALA A 26 -0.79 -26.45 20.70
C ALA A 26 0.74 -26.42 20.48
N VAL A 27 1.26 -25.32 19.95
CA VAL A 27 2.69 -24.98 20.03
C VAL A 27 2.79 -23.64 20.77
N VAL A 28 3.29 -23.69 22.01
CA VAL A 28 3.30 -22.56 22.96
C VAL A 28 4.41 -21.57 22.60
N VAL A 29 4.33 -20.93 21.43
CA VAL A 29 5.22 -19.80 21.12
C VAL A 29 4.73 -18.59 21.92
N PRO A 30 5.60 -17.90 22.68
CA PRO A 30 5.23 -16.70 23.39
C PRO A 30 4.68 -15.62 22.41
N LEU A 31 3.54 -15.00 22.73
CA LEU A 31 2.91 -13.92 21.95
C LEU A 31 3.91 -12.85 21.43
N VAL A 32 4.86 -12.39 22.27
CA VAL A 32 5.89 -11.43 21.86
C VAL A 32 6.75 -11.94 20.72
N GLU A 33 7.15 -13.21 20.79
CA GLU A 33 7.95 -13.84 19.75
C GLU A 33 7.14 -13.96 18.45
N THR A 34 5.85 -14.28 18.55
CA THR A 34 4.94 -14.30 17.39
C THR A 34 4.83 -12.91 16.74
N VAL A 35 4.66 -11.85 17.54
CA VAL A 35 4.61 -10.47 17.03
C VAL A 35 5.94 -10.07 16.38
N ARG A 36 7.07 -10.42 16.99
CA ARG A 36 8.41 -10.15 16.44
C ARG A 36 8.62 -10.88 15.12
N GLN A 37 8.28 -12.16 15.04
CA GLN A 37 8.40 -12.96 13.82
C GLN A 37 7.56 -12.37 12.69
N LEU A 38 6.29 -12.08 12.97
CA LEU A 38 5.38 -11.45 12.01
C LEU A 38 5.98 -10.13 11.50
N THR A 39 6.44 -9.25 12.39
CA THR A 39 6.87 -7.88 12.03
C THR A 39 8.35 -7.75 11.63
N SER A 40 9.14 -8.82 11.72
CA SER A 40 10.61 -8.80 11.57
C SER A 40 11.09 -8.18 10.26
N ALA A 41 10.59 -8.66 9.11
CA ALA A 41 10.99 -8.18 7.79
C ALA A 41 10.59 -6.72 7.56
N ALA A 42 9.36 -6.37 7.92
CA ALA A 42 8.83 -5.02 7.77
C ALA A 42 9.57 -4.01 8.69
N SER A 43 9.88 -4.40 9.93
CA SER A 43 10.66 -3.55 10.85
C SER A 43 12.11 -3.38 10.42
N LYS A 44 12.72 -4.40 9.79
CA LYS A 44 14.06 -4.29 9.19
C LYS A 44 14.03 -3.33 7.99
N ALA A 45 13.05 -3.46 7.10
CA ALA A 45 12.87 -2.57 5.96
C ALA A 45 12.63 -1.12 6.40
N LEU A 46 11.77 -0.90 7.40
CA LEU A 46 11.49 0.40 7.99
C LEU A 46 12.76 1.09 8.50
N ARG A 47 13.57 0.38 9.29
CA ARG A 47 14.86 0.90 9.78
C ARG A 47 15.82 1.24 8.63
N GLY A 48 15.84 0.43 7.57
CA GLY A 48 16.61 0.73 6.35
C GLY A 48 16.12 1.98 5.61
N HIS A 49 14.80 2.20 5.53
CA HIS A 49 14.24 3.43 4.99
C HIS A 49 14.58 4.65 5.85
N LEU A 50 14.43 4.56 7.18
CA LEU A 50 14.83 5.62 8.10
C LEU A 50 16.28 6.03 7.92
N ALA A 51 17.20 5.06 7.88
CA ALA A 51 18.62 5.33 7.69
C ALA A 51 18.91 6.04 6.35
N ARG A 52 18.28 5.59 5.26
CA ARG A 52 18.44 6.23 3.93
C ARG A 52 17.86 7.64 3.90
N THR A 53 16.67 7.86 4.47
CA THR A 53 16.03 9.18 4.54
C THR A 53 16.87 10.15 5.37
N ARG A 54 17.39 9.73 6.53
CA ARG A 54 18.28 10.56 7.36
C ARG A 54 19.57 10.95 6.63
N ARG A 55 20.19 10.02 5.89
CA ARG A 55 21.37 10.33 5.05
C ARG A 55 21.03 11.32 3.93
N LEU A 56 19.87 11.17 3.30
CA LEU A 56 19.41 12.12 2.28
C LEU A 56 19.25 13.53 2.87
N ILE A 57 18.63 13.64 4.06
CA ILE A 57 18.47 14.92 4.75
C ILE A 57 19.84 15.54 5.05
N ALA A 58 20.78 14.77 5.61
CA ALA A 58 22.13 15.26 5.89
C ALA A 58 22.84 15.79 4.65
N ASN A 59 22.78 15.06 3.53
CA ASN A 59 23.37 15.53 2.27
C ASN A 59 22.70 16.81 1.74
N LEU A 60 21.37 16.93 1.88
CA LEU A 60 20.64 18.13 1.47
C LEU A 60 20.93 19.32 2.40
N ASP A 61 21.13 19.07 3.70
CA ASP A 61 21.57 20.08 4.66
C ASP A 61 22.96 20.60 4.30
N ASP A 62 23.90 19.72 3.96
CA ASP A 62 25.25 20.11 3.48
C ASP A 62 25.17 20.95 2.19
N ASP A 63 24.31 20.55 1.23
CA ASP A 63 24.08 21.32 0.01
C ASP A 63 23.45 22.69 0.29
N LEU A 64 22.55 22.77 1.27
CA LEU A 64 21.94 24.03 1.70
C LEU A 64 22.93 24.92 2.44
N GLN A 65 23.85 24.37 3.24
CA GLN A 65 24.91 25.17 3.88
C GLN A 65 25.84 25.83 2.84
N ARG A 66 25.95 25.25 1.65
CA ARG A 66 26.69 25.85 0.52
C ARG A 66 25.97 27.04 -0.14
N THR A 67 24.77 27.43 0.33
CA THR A 67 24.08 28.66 -0.13
C THR A 67 24.89 29.92 0.07
N GLY A 68 25.75 29.99 1.10
CA GLY A 68 26.65 31.12 1.29
C GLY A 68 27.53 31.41 0.06
N ALA A 69 27.86 30.39 -0.75
CA ALA A 69 28.60 30.58 -1.98
C ALA A 69 27.78 31.30 -3.08
N ALA A 70 26.45 31.12 -3.09
CA ALA A 70 25.57 31.82 -4.03
C ALA A 70 25.49 33.32 -3.69
N GLU A 71 25.36 33.65 -2.41
CA GLU A 71 25.35 35.03 -1.91
C GLU A 71 26.69 35.72 -2.16
N GLN A 72 27.81 35.04 -1.90
CA GLN A 72 29.14 35.56 -2.20
C GLN A 72 29.36 35.80 -3.69
N LEU A 73 28.90 34.90 -4.57
CA LEU A 73 28.99 35.10 -6.02
C LEU A 73 28.08 36.23 -6.50
N GLN A 74 26.91 36.40 -5.89
CA GLN A 74 26.01 37.51 -6.18
C GLN A 74 26.65 38.84 -5.79
N LEU A 75 27.21 38.94 -4.57
CA LEU A 75 27.99 40.09 -4.13
C LEU A 75 29.17 40.38 -5.06
N SER A 76 29.93 39.35 -5.42
CA SER A 76 31.05 39.45 -6.36
C SER A 76 30.61 40.01 -7.72
N ALA A 77 29.46 39.57 -8.25
CA ALA A 77 28.91 40.07 -9.50
C ALA A 77 28.43 41.53 -9.38
N GLU A 78 27.77 41.91 -8.30
CA GLU A 78 27.33 43.29 -8.02
C GLU A 78 28.53 44.26 -7.95
N VAL A 79 29.60 43.85 -7.25
CA VAL A 79 30.84 44.61 -7.15
C VAL A 79 31.54 44.70 -8.51
N LEU A 80 31.70 43.57 -9.21
CA LEU A 80 32.32 43.54 -10.54
C LEU A 80 31.57 44.42 -11.55
N LYS A 81 30.23 44.42 -11.49
CA LYS A 81 29.36 45.24 -12.34
C LYS A 81 29.67 46.73 -12.19
N THR A 82 29.95 47.17 -10.97
CA THR A 82 30.26 48.59 -10.68
C THR A 82 31.64 49.00 -11.18
N HIS A 83 32.61 48.08 -11.16
CA HIS A 83 34.01 48.34 -11.53
C HIS A 83 34.39 47.82 -12.94
N LEU A 84 33.41 47.45 -13.76
CA LEU A 84 33.63 46.81 -15.06
C LEU A 84 34.71 47.48 -15.94
N PRO A 85 34.76 48.82 -16.07
CA PRO A 85 35.74 49.51 -16.91
C PRO A 85 37.19 49.38 -16.42
N GLN A 86 37.39 49.10 -15.13
CA GLN A 86 38.71 49.05 -14.49
C GLN A 86 39.34 47.65 -14.56
N VAL A 87 38.60 46.64 -15.04
CA VAL A 87 39.04 45.24 -15.06
C VAL A 87 39.63 44.87 -16.41
N ALA A 88 40.95 44.63 -16.42
CA ALA A 88 41.67 44.18 -17.62
C ALA A 88 41.37 42.70 -17.97
N LYS A 89 41.46 42.38 -19.27
CA LYS A 89 41.38 41.00 -19.76
C LYS A 89 42.65 40.22 -19.40
N GLY A 90 42.55 38.90 -19.22
CA GLY A 90 43.70 38.03 -18.91
C GLY A 90 43.98 37.83 -17.43
N LEU A 91 43.23 38.51 -16.54
CA LEU A 91 43.35 38.33 -15.10
C LEU A 91 42.66 37.05 -14.64
N SER A 92 43.28 36.32 -13.70
CA SER A 92 42.68 35.17 -13.01
C SER A 92 41.94 35.56 -11.73
N GLN A 93 42.19 36.76 -11.20
CA GLN A 93 41.53 37.32 -10.04
C GLN A 93 41.65 38.85 -10.02
N VAL A 94 40.72 39.52 -9.34
CA VAL A 94 40.76 40.97 -9.07
C VAL A 94 40.27 41.26 -7.66
N VAL A 95 40.88 42.23 -6.97
CA VAL A 95 40.42 42.73 -5.67
C VAL A 95 39.73 44.07 -5.89
N LEU A 96 38.46 44.17 -5.52
CA LEU A 96 37.64 45.35 -5.76
C LEU A 96 37.02 45.85 -4.44
N ALA A 97 36.98 47.17 -4.26
CA ALA A 97 36.32 47.80 -3.13
C ALA A 97 34.80 47.67 -3.25
N VAL A 98 34.12 47.38 -2.14
CA VAL A 98 32.65 47.33 -2.11
C VAL A 98 32.11 48.76 -2.07
N PRO A 99 31.37 49.22 -3.10
CA PRO A 99 31.01 50.64 -3.23
C PRO A 99 30.17 51.21 -2.07
N TRP A 100 29.41 50.36 -1.39
CA TRP A 100 28.51 50.75 -0.29
C TRP A 100 29.06 50.43 1.10
N LEU A 101 30.26 49.84 1.19
CA LEU A 101 30.90 49.46 2.47
C LEU A 101 32.35 49.94 2.48
N PRO A 102 32.62 51.14 3.00
CA PRO A 102 33.96 51.71 3.06
C PRO A 102 34.96 50.80 3.80
N GLY A 103 36.17 50.66 3.25
CA GLY A 103 37.23 49.82 3.82
C GLY A 103 37.07 48.32 3.56
N GLN A 104 35.94 47.89 2.97
CA GLN A 104 35.72 46.49 2.61
C GLN A 104 36.09 46.23 1.15
N THR A 105 36.76 45.10 0.91
CA THR A 105 37.12 44.63 -0.43
C THR A 105 36.64 43.19 -0.62
N VAL A 106 36.42 42.81 -1.87
CA VAL A 106 36.06 41.45 -2.28
C VAL A 106 37.06 40.98 -3.34
N THR A 107 37.61 39.79 -3.14
CA THR A 107 38.44 39.10 -4.13
C THR A 107 37.56 38.28 -5.05
N ILE A 108 37.62 38.56 -6.35
CA ILE A 108 36.76 37.96 -7.37
C ILE A 108 37.62 37.15 -8.32
N GLY A 109 37.38 35.84 -8.38
CA GLY A 109 38.03 34.94 -9.34
C GLY A 109 37.46 35.16 -10.75
N LEU A 110 38.35 35.32 -11.72
CA LEU A 110 38.04 35.58 -13.13
C LEU A 110 38.61 34.47 -14.01
N ARG A 111 38.01 34.28 -15.18
CA ARG A 111 38.53 33.43 -16.25
C ARG A 111 39.38 34.30 -17.19
N PRO A 112 40.70 34.08 -17.29
CA PRO A 112 41.60 34.90 -18.09
C PRO A 112 41.22 35.00 -19.58
N GLU A 113 40.64 33.92 -20.11
CA GLU A 113 40.21 33.81 -21.50
C GLU A 113 38.99 34.68 -21.84
N LEU A 114 38.18 35.07 -20.84
CA LEU A 114 36.95 35.83 -21.01
C LEU A 114 37.14 37.34 -20.86
N SER A 115 36.27 38.13 -21.49
CA SER A 115 36.20 39.58 -21.23
C SER A 115 35.66 39.85 -19.81
N ALA A 116 35.84 41.08 -19.29
CA ALA A 116 35.25 41.47 -18.00
C ALA A 116 33.72 41.32 -18.00
N HIS A 117 33.08 41.65 -19.12
CA HIS A 117 31.62 41.52 -19.27
C HIS A 117 31.17 40.05 -19.34
N ASP A 118 31.93 39.19 -20.02
CA ASP A 118 31.62 37.75 -20.08
C ASP A 118 31.88 37.06 -18.75
N ASN A 119 32.93 37.46 -18.02
CA ASN A 119 33.16 37.04 -16.64
C ASN A 119 32.00 37.43 -15.74
N LEU A 120 31.50 38.67 -15.84
CA LEU A 120 30.33 39.12 -15.10
C LEU A 120 29.10 38.24 -15.39
N ARG A 121 28.80 38.01 -16.68
CA ARG A 121 27.68 37.16 -17.09
C ARG A 121 27.84 35.74 -16.54
N HIS A 122 29.05 35.18 -16.58
CA HIS A 122 29.35 33.86 -16.07
C HIS A 122 29.12 33.77 -14.54
N ILE A 123 29.60 34.75 -13.77
CA ILE A 123 29.42 34.79 -12.31
C ILE A 123 27.93 34.92 -11.97
N PHE A 124 27.17 35.81 -12.62
CA PHE A 124 25.72 35.92 -12.39
C PHE A 124 24.96 34.64 -12.74
N GLN A 125 25.28 33.99 -13.86
CA GLN A 125 24.67 32.72 -14.24
C GLN A 125 24.96 31.63 -13.21
N ARG A 126 26.20 31.56 -12.70
CA ARG A 126 26.59 30.62 -11.66
C ARG A 126 25.89 30.89 -10.33
N ALA A 127 25.81 32.16 -9.91
CA ALA A 127 25.06 32.58 -8.71
C ALA A 127 23.58 32.19 -8.81
N LYS A 128 22.93 32.50 -9.93
CA LYS A 128 21.54 32.10 -10.21
C LYS A 128 21.35 30.57 -10.20
N GLY A 129 22.31 29.83 -10.77
CA GLY A 129 22.31 28.37 -10.78
C GLY A 129 22.37 27.78 -9.37
N LEU A 130 23.27 28.28 -8.52
CA LEU A 130 23.39 27.85 -7.12
C LEU A 130 22.16 28.23 -6.30
N ALA A 131 21.63 29.45 -6.45
CA ALA A 131 20.43 29.88 -5.75
C ALA A 131 19.21 29.00 -6.12
N ARG A 132 19.05 28.67 -7.41
CA ARG A 132 18.00 27.74 -7.86
C ARG A 132 18.23 26.33 -7.30
N GLY A 133 19.48 25.86 -7.30
CA GLY A 133 19.85 24.57 -6.72
C GLY A 133 19.48 24.47 -5.25
N ALA A 134 19.75 25.53 -4.48
CA ALA A 134 19.39 25.62 -3.07
C ALA A 134 17.88 25.58 -2.84
N LEU A 135 17.09 26.29 -3.65
CA LEU A 135 15.63 26.25 -3.55
C LEU A 135 15.09 24.83 -3.78
N ILE A 136 15.62 24.13 -4.79
CA ILE A 136 15.24 22.73 -5.07
C ILE A 136 15.69 21.80 -3.93
N ALA A 137 16.89 22.01 -3.37
CA ALA A 137 17.39 21.24 -2.23
C ALA A 137 16.50 21.44 -1.00
N ALA A 138 16.05 22.67 -0.72
CA ALA A 138 15.13 23.00 0.36
C ALA A 138 13.78 22.29 0.20
N GLU A 139 13.19 22.32 -1.00
CA GLU A 139 11.92 21.61 -1.28
C GLU A 139 12.08 20.09 -1.11
N ARG A 140 13.18 19.52 -1.62
CA ARG A 140 13.47 18.09 -1.46
C ARG A 140 13.68 17.71 0.00
N ARG A 141 14.30 18.59 0.79
CA ARG A 141 14.52 18.41 2.22
C ARG A 141 13.21 18.39 2.98
N ASP A 142 12.30 19.33 2.69
CA ASP A 142 10.98 19.39 3.34
C ASP A 142 10.17 18.10 3.11
N LYS A 143 10.18 17.60 1.86
CA LYS A 143 9.58 16.29 1.53
C LYS A 143 10.25 15.15 2.28
N ALA A 144 11.58 15.16 2.40
CA ALA A 144 12.33 14.14 3.12
C ALA A 144 12.07 14.18 4.63
N LEU A 145 11.89 15.36 5.23
CA LEU A 145 11.53 15.53 6.64
C LEU A 145 10.11 15.04 6.93
N THR A 146 9.15 15.39 6.08
CA THR A 146 7.78 14.85 6.16
C THR A 146 7.83 13.32 6.12
N ARG A 147 8.59 12.76 5.19
CA ARG A 147 8.78 11.33 5.07
C ARG A 147 9.46 10.72 6.30
N LEU A 148 10.45 11.39 6.88
CA LEU A 148 11.11 10.94 8.10
C LEU A 148 10.11 10.82 9.24
N ALA A 149 9.28 11.83 9.44
CA ALA A 149 8.25 11.85 10.48
C ALA A 149 7.23 10.70 10.32
N GLU A 150 6.76 10.41 9.10
CA GLU A 150 5.89 9.26 8.81
C GLU A 150 6.53 7.93 9.23
N LEU A 151 7.81 7.75 8.89
CA LEU A 151 8.54 6.52 9.19
C LEU A 151 8.83 6.38 10.70
N GLU A 152 9.15 7.47 11.38
CA GLU A 152 9.35 7.49 12.83
C GLU A 152 8.06 7.19 13.58
N HIS A 153 6.94 7.72 13.12
CA HIS A 153 5.62 7.37 13.66
C HIS A 153 5.33 5.87 13.53
N CYS A 154 5.64 5.27 12.37
CA CYS A 154 5.49 3.82 12.18
C CYS A 154 6.41 3.01 13.11
N LEU A 155 7.62 3.50 13.39
CA LEU A 155 8.55 2.85 14.30
C LEU A 155 8.04 2.90 15.75
N LEU A 156 7.49 4.03 16.18
CA LEU A 156 6.85 4.16 17.48
C LEU A 156 5.66 3.22 17.62
N ALA A 157 4.81 3.12 16.59
CA ALA A 157 3.68 2.20 16.57
C ALA A 157 4.11 0.73 16.69
N HIS A 158 5.24 0.35 16.05
CA HIS A 158 5.84 -0.97 16.22
C HIS A 158 6.32 -1.24 17.65
N GLY A 159 6.99 -0.26 18.26
CA GLY A 159 7.43 -0.35 19.65
C GLY A 159 6.25 -0.56 20.60
N ALA A 160 5.17 0.22 20.44
CA ALA A 160 3.94 0.10 21.23
C ALA A 160 3.27 -1.27 21.06
N LEU A 161 3.27 -1.83 19.85
CA LEU A 161 2.75 -3.17 19.57
C LEU A 161 3.53 -4.26 20.33
N VAL A 162 4.86 -4.20 20.30
CA VAL A 162 5.71 -5.14 21.05
C VAL A 162 5.51 -4.98 22.55
N GLN A 163 5.38 -3.76 23.05
CA GLN A 163 5.11 -3.47 24.46
C GLN A 163 3.76 -4.04 24.91
N ARG A 164 2.69 -3.87 24.12
CA ARG A 164 1.37 -4.46 24.38
C ARG A 164 1.44 -5.99 24.47
N ALA A 165 2.22 -6.62 23.59
CA ALA A 165 2.44 -8.07 23.64
C ALA A 165 3.19 -8.51 24.92
N GLN A 166 4.19 -7.74 25.35
CA GLN A 166 4.94 -7.99 26.59
C GLN A 166 4.06 -7.84 27.84
N GLN A 167 3.27 -6.77 27.90
CA GLN A 167 2.33 -6.53 29.00
C GLN A 167 1.31 -7.66 29.13
N TRP A 168 0.77 -8.13 28.00
CA TRP A 168 -0.15 -9.26 28.00
C TRP A 168 0.48 -10.54 28.56
N GLN A 169 1.73 -10.84 28.18
CA GLN A 169 2.45 -12.01 28.69
C GLN A 169 2.74 -11.91 30.19
N ALA A 170 3.25 -10.76 30.64
CA ALA A 170 3.52 -10.52 32.05
C ALA A 170 2.25 -10.64 32.90
N ALA A 171 1.11 -10.19 32.38
CA ALA A 171 -0.19 -10.32 33.04
C ALA A 171 -0.70 -11.77 33.05
N LYS A 172 -0.43 -12.57 32.02
CA LYS A 172 -0.74 -14.02 32.01
C LYS A 172 0.02 -14.78 33.09
N ASP A 173 1.25 -14.36 33.39
CA ASP A 173 2.11 -14.99 34.40
C ASP A 173 1.84 -14.45 35.83
N GLY A 174 0.87 -13.54 36.00
CA GLY A 174 0.44 -12.95 37.28
C GLY A 174 -1.09 -12.89 37.44
N SER A 175 -1.58 -12.37 38.57
CA SER A 175 -3.01 -12.36 38.97
C SER A 175 -3.85 -11.22 38.36
N PHE A 176 -3.47 -10.68 37.20
CA PHE A 176 -4.19 -9.57 36.56
C PHE A 176 -4.75 -9.98 35.20
N GLU A 177 -6.06 -9.82 34.99
CA GLU A 177 -6.65 -10.09 33.68
C GLU A 177 -6.19 -9.04 32.66
N PRO A 178 -5.55 -9.45 31.55
CA PRO A 178 -5.18 -8.51 30.49
C PRO A 178 -6.41 -7.85 29.88
N THR A 179 -6.42 -6.52 29.77
CA THR A 179 -7.52 -5.75 29.16
C THR A 179 -7.71 -6.04 27.67
N GLU A 180 -6.68 -6.59 27.02
CA GLU A 180 -6.65 -6.82 25.58
C GLU A 180 -6.42 -8.30 25.24
N ARG A 181 -7.14 -8.80 24.21
CA ARG A 181 -7.02 -10.19 23.76
C ARG A 181 -5.81 -10.35 22.81
N PRO A 182 -5.04 -11.45 22.86
CA PRO A 182 -3.89 -11.70 21.97
C PRO A 182 -4.20 -11.56 20.49
N ARG A 183 -5.38 -12.04 20.07
CA ARG A 183 -5.87 -11.93 18.70
C ARG A 183 -5.94 -10.48 18.19
N THR A 184 -6.20 -9.52 19.08
CA THR A 184 -6.26 -8.09 18.73
C THR A 184 -4.86 -7.57 18.46
N ILE A 185 -3.90 -7.90 19.31
CA ILE A 185 -2.48 -7.52 19.15
C ILE A 185 -1.92 -8.12 17.86
N LEU A 186 -2.19 -9.40 17.56
CA LEU A 186 -1.76 -10.04 16.32
C LEU A 186 -2.39 -9.42 15.07
N ARG A 187 -3.67 -9.01 15.14
CA ARG A 187 -4.33 -8.30 14.05
C ARG A 187 -3.70 -6.93 13.82
N ASP A 188 -3.41 -6.20 14.88
CA ASP A 188 -2.75 -4.89 14.77
C ASP A 188 -1.33 -5.02 14.22
N ALA A 189 -0.63 -6.11 14.53
CA ALA A 189 0.66 -6.44 13.94
C ALA A 189 0.56 -6.60 12.41
N GLN A 190 -0.45 -7.32 11.93
CA GLN A 190 -0.71 -7.49 10.50
C GLN A 190 -1.11 -6.17 9.84
N ASN A 191 -1.98 -5.38 10.47
CA ASN A 191 -2.40 -4.07 9.96
C ASN A 191 -1.21 -3.10 9.86
N TRP A 192 -0.31 -3.12 10.83
CA TRP A 192 0.91 -2.32 10.81
C TRP A 192 1.81 -2.68 9.60
N GLN A 193 1.93 -3.97 9.26
CA GLN A 193 2.65 -4.39 8.05
C GLN A 193 1.99 -3.89 6.77
N LEU A 194 0.66 -3.97 6.68
CA LEU A 194 -0.10 -3.48 5.53
C LEU A 194 0.06 -1.96 5.37
N GLY A 195 0.06 -1.21 6.48
CA GLY A 195 0.33 0.22 6.49
C GLY A 195 1.70 0.58 5.92
N LEU A 196 2.74 -0.19 6.26
CA LEU A 196 4.07 -0.01 5.70
C LEU A 196 4.16 -0.31 4.20
N ALA A 197 3.39 -1.28 3.70
CA ALA A 197 3.30 -1.57 2.28
C ALA A 197 2.63 -0.41 1.51
N ALA A 198 1.57 0.19 2.07
CA ALA A 198 0.92 1.37 1.49
C ALA A 198 1.86 2.58 1.43
N LEU A 199 2.77 2.71 2.40
CA LEU A 199 3.82 3.72 2.39
C LEU A 199 4.98 3.39 1.41
N GLY A 200 4.98 2.24 0.75
CA GLY A 200 6.08 1.82 -0.14
C GLY A 200 7.40 1.51 0.59
N VAL A 201 7.34 1.23 1.90
CA VAL A 201 8.50 0.81 2.72
C VAL A 201 8.82 -0.67 2.49
N VAL A 202 7.78 -1.45 2.23
CA VAL A 202 7.89 -2.85 1.81
C VAL A 202 7.33 -2.92 0.39
N PRO A 203 8.03 -3.52 -0.57
CA PRO A 203 7.48 -3.74 -1.89
C PRO A 203 6.15 -4.49 -1.79
N VAL A 204 5.14 -4.04 -2.53
CA VAL A 204 3.80 -4.68 -2.63
C VAL A 204 3.88 -6.14 -3.13
N GLY A 205 5.07 -6.66 -3.44
CA GLY A 205 5.33 -8.04 -3.84
C GLY A 205 6.45 -8.77 -3.08
N THR A 206 6.98 -8.26 -1.97
CA THR A 206 7.89 -9.03 -1.10
C THR A 206 7.29 -9.13 0.29
N GLN A 207 6.38 -10.09 0.43
CA GLN A 207 6.36 -10.88 1.65
C GLN A 207 7.81 -11.35 1.89
N PRO A 208 8.33 -11.35 3.14
CA PRO A 208 9.49 -12.18 3.43
C PRO A 208 9.20 -13.57 2.90
N ALA A 209 10.24 -14.32 2.52
CA ALA A 209 10.14 -15.74 2.26
C ALA A 209 9.59 -16.45 3.51
N VAL A 210 8.27 -16.37 3.70
CA VAL A 210 7.48 -17.41 4.32
C VAL A 210 7.65 -18.55 3.34
N GLU A 211 8.51 -19.47 3.76
CA GLU A 211 8.47 -20.86 3.39
C GLU A 211 7.22 -21.19 2.58
N ARG A 212 7.46 -21.33 1.27
CA ARG A 212 6.60 -21.87 0.21
C ARG A 212 5.13 -21.98 0.59
N GLN A 213 4.30 -21.14 -0.06
CA GLN A 213 2.88 -21.32 -0.41
C GLN A 213 2.02 -21.95 0.71
N PRO A 214 0.86 -21.40 1.12
CA PRO A 214 -0.14 -22.33 1.63
C PRO A 214 -0.33 -23.30 0.49
N ALA A 215 0.10 -24.56 0.68
CA ALA A 215 -0.33 -25.62 -0.16
C ALA A 215 -1.84 -25.41 -0.22
N VAL A 216 -2.33 -25.05 -1.41
CA VAL A 216 -3.64 -25.54 -1.79
C VAL A 216 -3.47 -27.01 -1.53
N VAL A 217 -3.99 -27.47 -0.38
CA VAL A 217 -4.21 -28.88 -0.10
C VAL A 217 -4.65 -29.40 -1.45
N LYS A 218 -3.96 -30.40 -2.00
CA LYS A 218 -4.27 -31.05 -3.28
C LYS A 218 -5.66 -31.71 -3.22
N ALA A 219 -6.66 -31.05 -2.64
CA ALA A 219 -8.07 -31.26 -2.84
C ALA A 219 -8.34 -30.92 -4.29
N LYS A 220 -8.42 -31.98 -5.08
CA LYS A 220 -8.91 -32.00 -6.46
C LYS A 220 -10.11 -31.03 -6.57
N VAL A 221 -9.96 -29.94 -7.33
CA VAL A 221 -11.06 -29.00 -7.59
C VAL A 221 -12.24 -29.82 -8.13
N PRO A 222 -13.44 -29.73 -7.52
CA PRO A 222 -14.57 -30.51 -7.99
C PRO A 222 -14.90 -30.24 -9.46
N LYS A 223 -15.26 -31.29 -10.21
CA LYS A 223 -15.56 -31.19 -11.65
C LYS A 223 -16.65 -30.13 -11.89
N GLY A 224 -16.36 -29.17 -12.78
CA GLY A 224 -17.29 -28.09 -13.11
C GLY A 224 -17.19 -26.84 -12.23
N VAL A 225 -16.29 -26.79 -11.25
CA VAL A 225 -15.98 -25.57 -10.49
C VAL A 225 -14.73 -24.90 -11.07
N ASP A 226 -14.85 -23.62 -11.39
CA ASP A 226 -13.73 -22.78 -11.78
C ASP A 226 -13.17 -22.03 -10.57
N VAL A 227 -11.85 -21.85 -10.56
CA VAL A 227 -11.14 -21.12 -9.51
C VAL A 227 -10.45 -19.91 -10.13
N PHE A 228 -10.78 -18.74 -9.62
CA PHE A 228 -10.21 -17.46 -10.03
C PHE A 228 -9.52 -16.78 -8.85
N VAL A 229 -8.72 -15.76 -9.16
CA VAL A 229 -8.12 -14.88 -8.16
C VAL A 229 -8.66 -13.45 -8.33
N SER A 230 -9.17 -12.90 -7.24
CA SER A 230 -9.67 -11.52 -7.18
C SER A 230 -8.54 -10.50 -7.42
N PRO A 231 -8.85 -9.24 -7.73
CA PRO A 231 -7.83 -8.19 -7.83
C PRO A 231 -6.97 -8.00 -6.58
N ALA A 232 -7.53 -8.34 -5.40
CA ALA A 232 -6.83 -8.26 -4.12
C ALA A 232 -6.14 -9.58 -3.70
N GLY A 233 -6.15 -10.60 -4.57
CA GLY A 233 -5.46 -11.87 -4.33
C GLY A 233 -6.29 -12.95 -3.62
N ALA A 234 -7.57 -12.73 -3.37
CA ALA A 234 -8.44 -13.71 -2.73
C ALA A 234 -8.95 -14.77 -3.71
N ILE A 235 -9.22 -15.98 -3.21
CA ILE A 235 -9.73 -17.09 -4.03
C ILE A 235 -11.22 -16.87 -4.31
N VAL A 236 -11.60 -17.05 -5.57
CA VAL A 236 -13.00 -16.99 -6.02
C VAL A 236 -13.37 -18.33 -6.66
N TYR A 237 -14.41 -18.98 -6.16
CA TYR A 237 -14.97 -20.21 -6.74
C TYR A 237 -16.21 -19.88 -7.55
N ALA A 238 -16.37 -20.47 -8.72
CA ALA A 238 -17.57 -20.31 -9.54
C ALA A 238 -18.04 -21.65 -10.09
N GLY A 239 -19.34 -21.96 -9.95
CA GLY A 239 -19.92 -23.15 -10.56
C GLY A 239 -20.28 -22.91 -12.03
N ARG A 240 -19.88 -23.82 -12.92
CA ARG A 240 -20.23 -23.75 -14.37
C ARG A 240 -21.63 -24.30 -14.70
N ASN A 241 -22.21 -25.10 -13.80
CA ASN A 241 -23.52 -25.72 -14.00
C ASN A 241 -24.21 -25.96 -12.65
N ALA A 242 -25.48 -26.38 -12.69
CA ALA A 242 -26.31 -26.61 -11.49
C ALA A 242 -25.67 -27.57 -10.47
N ALA A 243 -25.05 -28.66 -10.93
CA ALA A 243 -24.37 -29.62 -10.06
C ALA A 243 -23.11 -29.02 -9.40
N ALA A 244 -22.35 -28.20 -10.13
CA ALA A 244 -21.19 -27.49 -9.61
C ALA A 244 -21.60 -26.36 -8.65
N ASN A 245 -22.69 -25.64 -8.93
CA ASN A 245 -23.26 -24.63 -8.02
C ASN A 245 -23.63 -25.23 -6.67
N ASP A 246 -24.23 -26.43 -6.69
CA ASP A 246 -24.50 -27.22 -5.48
C ASP A 246 -23.22 -27.51 -4.69
N VAL A 247 -22.16 -27.94 -5.37
CA VAL A 247 -20.87 -28.22 -4.72
C VAL A 247 -20.25 -26.95 -4.16
N VAL A 248 -20.35 -25.83 -4.87
CA VAL A 248 -19.88 -24.51 -4.39
C VAL A 248 -20.56 -24.14 -3.08
N VAL A 249 -21.88 -24.29 -2.98
CA VAL A 249 -22.63 -23.90 -1.77
C VAL A 249 -22.52 -24.93 -0.65
N THR A 250 -22.49 -26.22 -0.95
CA THR A 250 -22.53 -27.27 0.07
C THR A 250 -21.15 -27.69 0.59
N ARG A 251 -20.10 -27.57 -0.23
CA ARG A 251 -18.74 -28.06 0.12
C ARG A 251 -17.70 -26.94 0.20
N LEU A 252 -17.83 -25.89 -0.60
CA LEU A 252 -16.79 -24.86 -0.72
C LEU A 252 -17.11 -23.59 0.09
N LEU A 253 -18.37 -23.19 0.16
CA LEU A 253 -18.84 -21.99 0.86
C LEU A 253 -18.66 -22.14 2.38
N ARG A 254 -18.03 -21.16 3.01
CA ARG A 254 -17.92 -21.05 4.48
C ARG A 254 -18.78 -19.91 4.99
N GLY A 255 -19.08 -19.93 6.29
CA GLY A 255 -19.97 -18.96 6.92
C GLY A 255 -19.59 -17.47 6.74
N ARG A 256 -18.29 -17.18 6.63
CA ARG A 256 -17.74 -15.80 6.48
C ARG A 256 -17.53 -15.37 5.03
N ASP A 257 -17.63 -16.29 4.09
CA ASP A 257 -17.42 -16.01 2.68
C ASP A 257 -18.59 -15.20 2.13
N LEU A 258 -18.34 -14.45 1.05
CA LEU A 258 -19.43 -13.81 0.31
C LEU A 258 -19.86 -14.70 -0.84
N TRP A 259 -21.15 -14.91 -0.93
CA TRP A 259 -21.83 -15.62 -1.99
C TRP A 259 -22.57 -14.60 -2.87
N PHE A 260 -22.49 -14.81 -4.19
CA PHE A 260 -23.06 -13.97 -5.22
C PHE A 260 -23.90 -14.82 -6.17
N HIS A 261 -25.05 -14.28 -6.56
CA HIS A 261 -25.94 -14.90 -7.55
C HIS A 261 -26.79 -13.85 -8.24
N LEU A 262 -27.18 -14.13 -9.50
CA LEU A 262 -28.10 -13.28 -10.24
C LEU A 262 -29.46 -13.20 -9.52
N ARG A 263 -29.96 -12.00 -9.29
CA ARG A 263 -31.27 -11.81 -8.64
C ARG A 263 -32.39 -12.28 -9.58
N ASP A 264 -33.35 -13.04 -9.05
CA ASP A 264 -34.57 -13.47 -9.74
C ASP A 264 -34.37 -14.23 -11.08
N GLY A 265 -33.18 -14.81 -11.30
CA GLY A 265 -32.82 -15.49 -12.54
C GLY A 265 -32.01 -16.77 -12.33
N ARG A 266 -31.71 -17.48 -13.42
CA ARG A 266 -30.77 -18.61 -13.41
C ARG A 266 -29.35 -18.07 -13.55
N GLY A 267 -28.45 -18.46 -12.66
CA GLY A 267 -27.08 -17.94 -12.69
C GLY A 267 -26.02 -18.85 -12.09
N ALA A 268 -24.77 -18.40 -12.22
CA ALA A 268 -23.64 -19.05 -11.60
C ALA A 268 -23.59 -18.70 -10.10
N HIS A 269 -23.25 -19.69 -9.27
CA HIS A 269 -22.96 -19.45 -7.86
C HIS A 269 -21.49 -19.08 -7.74
N VAL A 270 -21.22 -17.84 -7.36
CA VAL A 270 -19.86 -17.34 -7.17
C VAL A 270 -19.60 -17.12 -5.68
N VAL A 271 -18.45 -17.57 -5.21
CA VAL A 271 -18.04 -17.45 -3.80
C VAL A 271 -16.69 -16.80 -3.72
N LEU A 272 -16.63 -15.63 -3.09
CA LEU A 272 -15.39 -14.97 -2.68
C LEU A 272 -14.98 -15.51 -1.31
N ARG A 273 -13.81 -16.14 -1.25
CA ARG A 273 -13.23 -16.60 0.01
C ARG A 273 -12.80 -15.38 0.83
N CYS A 274 -13.52 -15.14 1.92
CA CYS A 274 -13.19 -14.04 2.82
C CYS A 274 -12.21 -14.54 3.86
N GLY A 275 -11.04 -13.90 3.91
CA GLY A 275 -10.09 -14.09 4.99
C GLY A 275 -10.55 -13.44 6.30
N SER A 276 -9.57 -13.05 7.11
CA SER A 276 -9.80 -12.28 8.34
C SER A 276 -10.24 -10.83 8.08
N ALA A 277 -9.85 -10.25 6.94
CA ALA A 277 -10.24 -8.91 6.50
C ALA A 277 -11.56 -8.94 5.70
N PRO A 278 -12.47 -7.97 5.89
CA PRO A 278 -13.65 -7.84 5.04
C PRO A 278 -13.23 -7.48 3.61
N PRO A 279 -13.86 -8.09 2.59
CA PRO A 279 -13.54 -7.77 1.20
C PRO A 279 -13.90 -6.31 0.89
N THR A 280 -13.05 -5.65 0.11
CA THR A 280 -13.26 -4.25 -0.29
C THR A 280 -14.48 -4.12 -1.20
N GLU A 281 -15.10 -2.94 -1.25
CA GLU A 281 -16.22 -2.71 -2.18
C GLU A 281 -15.82 -2.92 -3.65
N ALA A 282 -14.58 -2.57 -4.02
CA ALA A 282 -14.04 -2.84 -5.35
C ALA A 282 -13.95 -4.34 -5.64
N GLU A 283 -13.58 -5.15 -4.66
CA GLU A 283 -13.48 -6.60 -4.78
C GLU A 283 -14.87 -7.26 -4.84
N LYS A 284 -15.83 -6.80 -4.02
CA LYS A 284 -17.24 -7.22 -4.09
C LYS A 284 -17.84 -6.89 -5.46
N HIS A 285 -17.60 -5.69 -5.96
CA HIS A 285 -18.06 -5.25 -7.27
C HIS A 285 -17.45 -6.11 -8.39
N ALA A 286 -16.14 -6.38 -8.34
CA ALA A 286 -15.49 -7.23 -9.32
C ALA A 286 -16.08 -8.66 -9.33
N CYS A 287 -16.31 -9.26 -8.16
CA CYS A 287 -16.92 -10.58 -8.05
C CYS A 287 -18.38 -10.60 -8.54
N ALA A 288 -19.14 -9.53 -8.30
CA ALA A 288 -20.49 -9.39 -8.82
C ALA A 288 -20.52 -9.24 -10.36
N VAL A 289 -19.58 -8.49 -10.94
CA VAL A 289 -19.41 -8.41 -12.41
C VAL A 289 -19.09 -9.80 -12.99
N LEU A 290 -18.21 -10.57 -12.34
CA LEU A 290 -17.92 -11.94 -12.74
C LEU A 290 -19.16 -12.83 -12.64
N CYS A 291 -19.93 -12.72 -11.56
CA CYS A 291 -21.18 -13.47 -11.38
C CYS A 291 -22.22 -13.15 -12.46
N ALA A 292 -22.40 -11.86 -12.80
CA ALA A 292 -23.28 -11.44 -13.89
C ALA A 292 -22.86 -12.04 -15.24
N HIS A 293 -21.56 -11.95 -15.56
CA HIS A 293 -21.00 -12.52 -16.78
C HIS A 293 -21.21 -14.05 -16.88
N LEU A 294 -20.88 -14.78 -15.82
CA LEU A 294 -21.04 -16.24 -15.77
C LEU A 294 -22.51 -16.70 -15.74
N SER A 295 -23.43 -15.78 -15.41
CA SER A 295 -24.87 -16.01 -15.47
C SER A 295 -25.47 -15.72 -16.84
N GLY A 296 -24.66 -15.34 -17.84
CA GLY A 296 -25.09 -15.13 -19.23
C GLY A 296 -25.51 -13.70 -19.57
N VAL A 297 -25.28 -12.73 -18.68
CA VAL A 297 -25.55 -11.31 -18.98
C VAL A 297 -24.48 -10.78 -19.96
N ALA A 298 -24.91 -10.11 -21.02
CA ALA A 298 -24.02 -9.62 -22.06
C ALA A 298 -23.08 -8.52 -21.54
N LYS A 299 -21.89 -8.41 -22.14
CA LYS A 299 -20.94 -7.33 -21.82
C LYS A 299 -21.60 -5.97 -22.15
N GLY A 300 -21.56 -5.03 -21.21
CA GLY A 300 -22.20 -3.72 -21.34
C GLY A 300 -23.63 -3.62 -20.77
N ASP A 301 -24.29 -4.75 -20.52
CA ASP A 301 -25.60 -4.76 -19.87
C ASP A 301 -25.51 -4.67 -18.35
N TYR A 302 -26.61 -4.25 -17.72
CA TYR A 302 -26.73 -4.19 -16.28
C TYR A 302 -27.38 -5.46 -15.70
N ALA A 303 -26.93 -5.87 -14.52
CA ALA A 303 -27.52 -6.95 -13.75
C ALA A 303 -27.65 -6.55 -12.28
N GLU A 304 -28.65 -7.12 -11.61
CA GLU A 304 -28.78 -7.04 -10.17
C GLU A 304 -28.31 -8.34 -9.53
N ILE A 305 -27.31 -8.26 -8.66
CA ILE A 305 -26.65 -9.41 -8.05
C ILE A 305 -26.98 -9.44 -6.56
N THR A 306 -27.56 -10.54 -6.10
CA THR A 306 -27.74 -10.80 -4.68
C THR A 306 -26.40 -11.15 -4.06
N VAL A 307 -26.02 -10.44 -3.00
CA VAL A 307 -24.81 -10.66 -2.23
C VAL A 307 -25.18 -11.03 -0.79
N CYS A 308 -24.63 -12.14 -0.32
CA CYS A 308 -24.97 -12.69 0.99
C CYS A 308 -23.75 -13.32 1.66
N PHE A 309 -23.70 -13.33 2.99
CA PHE A 309 -22.70 -14.13 3.70
C PHE A 309 -23.07 -15.61 3.64
N GLY A 310 -22.08 -16.49 3.51
CA GLY A 310 -22.32 -17.93 3.39
C GLY A 310 -23.10 -18.54 4.55
N LYS A 311 -23.02 -17.97 5.76
CA LYS A 311 -23.80 -18.43 6.93
C LYS A 311 -25.32 -18.29 6.75
N ASN A 312 -25.74 -17.41 5.85
CA ASN A 312 -27.13 -17.11 5.55
C ASN A 312 -27.61 -17.87 4.29
N VAL A 313 -26.73 -18.59 3.60
CA VAL A 313 -27.08 -19.39 2.42
C VAL A 313 -27.23 -20.84 2.85
N ARG A 314 -28.38 -21.45 2.56
CA ARG A 314 -28.65 -22.85 2.86
C ARG A 314 -29.24 -23.56 1.64
N LYS A 315 -28.81 -24.79 1.41
CA LYS A 315 -29.46 -25.66 0.43
C LYS A 315 -30.82 -26.10 0.96
N VAL A 316 -31.85 -26.01 0.13
CA VAL A 316 -33.18 -26.54 0.46
C VAL A 316 -33.16 -28.05 0.27
N LYS A 317 -33.49 -28.81 1.32
CA LYS A 317 -33.49 -30.28 1.27
C LYS A 317 -34.57 -30.75 0.29
N GLY A 318 -34.17 -31.53 -0.73
CA GLY A 318 -35.07 -32.07 -1.75
C GLY A 318 -35.32 -31.17 -2.97
N ALA A 319 -34.76 -29.95 -3.00
CA ALA A 319 -34.88 -29.07 -4.15
C ALA A 319 -33.91 -29.46 -5.30
N PRO A 320 -34.20 -29.04 -6.56
CA PRO A 320 -33.30 -29.24 -7.69
C PRO A 320 -31.89 -28.69 -7.43
N ALA A 321 -30.90 -29.24 -8.13
CA ALA A 321 -29.52 -28.79 -8.00
C ALA A 321 -29.37 -27.29 -8.33
N GLY A 322 -28.64 -26.56 -7.50
CA GLY A 322 -28.46 -25.11 -7.59
C GLY A 322 -29.48 -24.31 -6.79
N SER A 323 -30.57 -24.90 -6.30
CA SER A 323 -31.58 -24.18 -5.52
C SER A 323 -31.12 -23.92 -4.09
N VAL A 324 -31.07 -22.65 -3.71
CA VAL A 324 -30.64 -22.20 -2.37
C VAL A 324 -31.63 -21.20 -1.78
N TYR A 325 -31.74 -21.24 -0.47
CA TYR A 325 -32.44 -20.23 0.33
C TYR A 325 -31.42 -19.26 0.92
N THR A 326 -31.72 -17.96 0.83
CA THR A 326 -30.90 -16.89 1.42
C THR A 326 -31.67 -16.20 2.54
N GLY A 327 -31.17 -16.28 3.77
CA GLY A 327 -31.72 -15.60 4.95
C GLY A 327 -31.33 -14.12 4.98
N GLY A 328 -31.81 -13.34 4.01
CA GLY A 328 -31.46 -11.93 3.79
C GLY A 328 -30.17 -11.75 2.96
N GLY A 329 -30.03 -10.60 2.32
CA GLY A 329 -28.88 -10.26 1.46
C GLY A 329 -29.03 -8.85 0.89
N SER A 330 -27.94 -8.21 0.49
CA SER A 330 -27.97 -6.93 -0.22
C SER A 330 -28.01 -7.17 -1.72
N SER A 331 -28.61 -6.27 -2.47
CA SER A 331 -28.57 -6.30 -3.93
C SER A 331 -27.53 -5.30 -4.43
N LEU A 332 -26.65 -5.73 -5.32
CA LEU A 332 -25.62 -4.92 -5.94
C LEU A 332 -25.92 -4.81 -7.43
N ARG A 333 -26.14 -3.59 -7.92
CA ARG A 333 -26.32 -3.33 -9.35
C ARG A 333 -24.95 -3.15 -10.00
N VAL A 334 -24.67 -3.92 -11.05
CA VAL A 334 -23.40 -3.88 -11.77
C VAL A 334 -23.61 -3.85 -13.29
N VAL A 335 -22.68 -3.22 -13.99
CA VAL A 335 -22.56 -3.33 -15.46
C VAL A 335 -21.48 -4.36 -15.77
N VAL A 336 -21.71 -5.26 -16.72
CA VAL A 336 -20.75 -6.29 -17.10
C VAL A 336 -19.59 -5.68 -17.88
N ALA A 337 -18.58 -5.18 -17.16
CA ALA A 337 -17.41 -4.53 -17.74
C ALA A 337 -16.42 -5.57 -18.32
N ALA A 338 -16.12 -5.45 -19.62
CA ALA A 338 -15.21 -6.35 -20.32
C ALA A 338 -13.83 -6.47 -19.64
N VAL A 339 -13.24 -5.34 -19.24
CA VAL A 339 -11.92 -5.26 -18.59
C VAL A 339 -11.88 -6.07 -17.29
N THR A 340 -12.94 -6.02 -16.49
CA THR A 340 -13.03 -6.76 -15.22
C THR A 340 -13.13 -8.25 -15.47
N VAL A 341 -13.96 -8.66 -16.43
CA VAL A 341 -14.12 -10.06 -16.83
C VAL A 341 -12.80 -10.64 -17.35
N ASP A 342 -12.17 -9.95 -18.30
CA ASP A 342 -10.91 -10.40 -18.92
C ASP A 342 -9.79 -10.50 -17.86
N GLY A 343 -9.77 -9.59 -16.89
CA GLY A 343 -8.86 -9.65 -15.74
C GLY A 343 -9.02 -10.91 -14.88
N PHE A 344 -10.25 -11.39 -14.66
CA PHE A 344 -10.47 -12.66 -13.95
C PHE A 344 -9.98 -13.85 -14.77
N TYR A 345 -10.24 -13.90 -16.06
CA TYR A 345 -9.76 -14.97 -16.93
C TYR A 345 -8.23 -15.04 -17.01
N ALA A 346 -7.55 -13.88 -17.00
CA ALA A 346 -6.08 -13.83 -16.90
C ALA A 346 -5.54 -14.40 -15.58
N ARG A 347 -6.36 -14.44 -14.52
CA ARG A 347 -6.01 -14.95 -13.19
C ARG A 347 -6.79 -16.23 -12.83
N ARG A 348 -7.20 -17.02 -13.84
CA ARG A 348 -7.86 -18.30 -13.63
C ARG A 348 -6.83 -19.39 -13.34
N HIS A 349 -7.06 -20.17 -12.28
CA HIS A 349 -6.20 -21.29 -11.94
C HIS A 349 -6.29 -22.38 -13.02
N GLY A 350 -5.15 -22.79 -13.58
CA GLY A 350 -5.07 -23.80 -14.65
C GLY A 350 -5.10 -23.24 -16.09
N ALA A 351 -4.91 -21.93 -16.28
CA ALA A 351 -4.74 -21.34 -17.62
C ALA A 351 -3.34 -21.65 -18.19
N THR A 352 -3.12 -22.89 -18.62
CA THR A 352 -2.16 -23.24 -19.67
C THR A 352 -2.93 -24.00 -20.74
N THR A 353 -2.85 -23.50 -21.97
CA THR A 353 -3.30 -24.11 -23.23
C THR A 353 -4.79 -24.53 -23.31
N GLU A 354 -5.63 -23.61 -23.80
CA GLU A 354 -6.75 -23.92 -24.70
C GLU A 354 -7.25 -22.60 -25.34
N ARG A 355 -6.42 -22.05 -26.24
CA ARG A 355 -6.83 -21.11 -27.29
C ARG A 355 -6.19 -21.58 -28.59
N SER A 356 -6.74 -22.65 -29.16
CA SER A 356 -6.63 -23.03 -30.58
C SER A 356 -7.39 -24.33 -30.84
N ALA A 357 -8.72 -24.24 -30.97
CA ALA A 357 -9.53 -25.19 -31.76
C ALA A 357 -10.94 -24.62 -31.95
N SER A 358 -11.45 -24.73 -33.18
CA SER A 358 -12.70 -24.16 -33.76
C SER A 358 -12.67 -22.64 -33.94
N SER A 359 -12.07 -22.06 -35.00
CA SER A 359 -12.30 -22.21 -36.46
C SER A 359 -13.75 -21.87 -36.84
N SER A 360 -13.97 -20.86 -37.69
CA SER A 360 -14.00 -20.99 -39.17
C SER A 360 -15.21 -21.78 -39.64
#